data_AF-A0A436V426-F1
#
_entry.id   AF-A0A436V426-F1
#
_cell.length_a   1.000
_cell.length_b   1.000
_cell.length_c   1.000
_cell.angle_alpha   90.00
_cell.angle_beta   90.00
_cell.angle_gamma   90.00
#
_symmetry.space_group_name_H-M   'P 1'
#
loop_
_entity.id
_entity.type
_entity.pdbx_description
1 polymer ?
#
loop_
_entity_poly.entity_id
_entity_poly.type
_entity_poly.pdbx_seq_one_letter_code
_entity_poly.pdbx_strand_id
1 'polypeptide(L)'
;TIDYVKERKAFGKAVIDFQNTQFKLAELKTEATIGRVFYNDCVARHIDGGLDPVTASMAKYWLSDLQGKVVDECLQLHGGYGYMNEYPIARMFRDARVQRIYGGTNEIMKLLIGRSL
;
A
#
# COMPACT_ATOMS: atom_id res chain seq x y z
N THR A 1 6.09 0.99 11.15
CA THR A 1 6.42 2.40 10.80
C THR A 1 5.99 3.39 11.86
N ILE A 2 4.70 3.47 12.23
CA ILE A 2 4.22 4.45 13.22
C ILE A 2 4.99 4.34 14.54
N ASP A 3 5.16 3.12 15.07
CA ASP A 3 5.91 2.91 16.31
C ASP A 3 7.37 3.34 16.16
N TYR A 4 8.03 2.94 15.06
CA TYR A 4 9.39 3.35 14.75
C TYR A 4 9.56 4.88 14.74
N VAL A 5 8.68 5.63 14.08
CA VAL A 5 8.82 7.10 14.03
C VAL A 5 8.44 7.80 15.34
N LYS A 6 7.67 7.15 16.23
CA LYS A 6 7.43 7.63 17.60
C LYS A 6 8.67 7.44 18.49
N GLU A 7 9.38 6.34 18.31
CA GLU A 7 10.57 6.00 19.12
C GLU A 7 11.84 6.67 18.59
N ARG A 8 12.01 6.72 17.27
CA ARG A 8 13.19 7.28 16.62
C ARG A 8 13.25 8.79 16.86
N LYS A 9 14.38 9.26 17.39
CA LYS A 9 14.67 10.68 17.53
C LYS A 9 15.66 11.17 16.46
N ALA A 10 15.43 12.37 15.96
CA ALA A 10 16.34 13.11 15.09
C ALA A 10 16.18 14.60 15.39
N PHE A 11 17.29 15.36 15.33
CA PHE A 11 17.30 16.80 15.62
C PHE A 11 16.55 17.19 16.92
N GLY A 12 16.71 16.38 17.98
CA GLY A 12 16.16 16.67 19.31
C GLY A 12 14.70 16.29 19.56
N LYS A 13 13.95 15.76 18.58
CA LYS A 13 12.56 15.32 18.77
C LYS A 13 12.25 14.00 18.06
N ALA A 14 11.09 13.41 18.31
CA ALA A 14 10.70 12.18 17.63
C ALA A 14 10.44 12.46 16.14
N VAL A 15 10.70 11.49 15.27
CA VAL A 15 10.48 11.65 13.83
C VAL A 15 9.00 11.93 13.52
N ILE A 16 8.07 11.39 14.32
CA ILE A 16 6.64 11.68 14.19
C ILE A 16 6.26 13.14 14.50
N ASP A 17 7.13 13.89 15.19
CA ASP A 17 6.87 15.30 15.55
C ASP A 17 7.26 16.27 14.44
N PHE A 18 7.79 15.79 13.32
CA PHE A 18 8.02 16.61 12.13
C PHE A 18 6.76 16.63 11.27
N GLN A 19 6.35 17.85 10.88
CA GLN A 19 5.12 18.07 10.13
C GLN A 19 5.08 17.28 8.81
N ASN A 20 6.20 17.20 8.08
CA ASN A 20 6.29 16.42 6.85
C ASN A 20 5.99 14.93 7.09
N THR A 21 6.47 14.35 8.20
CA THR A 21 6.16 12.97 8.57
C THR A 21 4.67 12.81 8.91
N GLN A 22 4.08 13.76 9.63
CA GLN A 22 2.65 13.73 9.96
C GLN A 22 1.78 13.80 8.70
N PHE A 23 2.10 14.71 7.77
CA PHE A 23 1.41 14.84 6.50
C PHE A 23 1.47 13.56 5.70
N LYS A 24 2.67 12.98 5.56
CA LYS A 24 2.83 11.72 4.84
C LYS A 24 2.03 10.59 5.47
N LEU A 25 2.09 10.44 6.79
CA LEU A 25 1.32 9.40 7.49
C LEU A 25 -0.19 9.61 7.37
N ALA A 26 -0.67 10.86 7.35
CA ALA A 26 -2.07 11.18 7.15
C ALA A 26 -2.54 10.83 5.72
N GLU A 27 -1.74 11.14 4.69
CA GLU A 27 -1.98 10.74 3.30
C GLU A 27 -2.09 9.22 3.19
N LEU A 28 -1.06 8.50 3.67
CA LEU A 28 -1.01 7.04 3.60
C LEU A 28 -2.16 6.38 4.37
N LYS A 29 -2.52 6.92 5.53
CA LYS A 29 -3.67 6.44 6.32
C LYS A 29 -4.97 6.61 5.55
N THR A 30 -5.15 7.75 4.88
CA THR A 30 -6.34 8.03 4.08
C THR A 30 -6.45 7.05 2.92
N GLU A 31 -5.38 6.89 2.14
CA GLU A 31 -5.37 5.98 0.98
C GLU A 31 -5.57 4.52 1.40
N ALA A 32 -4.92 4.08 2.48
CA ALA A 32 -5.12 2.73 3.03
C ALA A 32 -6.56 2.50 3.53
N THR A 33 -7.22 3.56 4.04
CA THR A 33 -8.62 3.48 4.46
C THR A 33 -9.54 3.33 3.25
N ILE A 34 -9.33 4.13 2.18
CA ILE A 34 -10.07 4.00 0.91
C ILE A 34 -9.88 2.59 0.34
N GLY A 35 -8.64 2.10 0.30
CA GLY A 35 -8.35 0.75 -0.18
C GLY A 35 -9.00 -0.34 0.63
N ARG A 36 -9.06 -0.18 1.97
CA ARG A 36 -9.77 -1.13 2.83
C ARG A 36 -11.27 -1.18 2.52
N VAL A 37 -11.90 -0.01 2.32
CA VAL A 37 -13.32 0.07 1.98
C VAL A 37 -13.59 -0.64 0.65
N PHE A 38 -12.82 -0.33 -0.38
CA PHE A 38 -12.99 -0.95 -1.70
C PHE A 38 -12.74 -2.46 -1.68
N TYR A 39 -11.68 -2.90 -0.99
CA TYR A 39 -11.40 -4.32 -0.81
C TYR A 39 -12.56 -5.05 -0.10
N ASN A 40 -13.07 -4.47 1.00
CA ASN A 40 -14.16 -5.07 1.76
C ASN A 40 -15.46 -5.17 0.95
N ASP A 41 -15.78 -4.15 0.14
CA ASP A 41 -16.92 -4.20 -0.79
C ASP A 41 -16.76 -5.34 -1.81
N CYS A 42 -15.56 -5.48 -2.41
CA CYS A 42 -15.27 -6.58 -3.33
C CYS A 42 -15.40 -7.95 -2.66
N VAL A 43 -14.91 -8.09 -1.44
CA VAL A 43 -15.03 -9.34 -0.66
C VAL A 43 -16.49 -9.66 -0.36
N ALA A 44 -17.29 -8.68 0.06
CA ALA A 44 -18.72 -8.87 0.32
C ALA A 44 -19.44 -9.35 -0.95
N ARG A 45 -19.24 -8.67 -2.09
CA ARG A 45 -19.79 -9.08 -3.38
C ARG A 45 -19.36 -10.48 -3.78
N HIS A 46 -18.10 -10.86 -3.51
CA HIS A 46 -17.60 -12.19 -3.85
C HIS A 46 -18.28 -13.28 -3.03
N ILE A 47 -18.46 -13.04 -1.73
CA ILE A 47 -19.18 -13.95 -0.82
C ILE A 47 -20.63 -14.14 -1.29
N ASP A 48 -21.26 -13.05 -1.75
CA ASP A 48 -22.63 -13.08 -2.28
C ASP A 48 -22.70 -13.64 -3.73
N GLY A 49 -21.57 -14.03 -4.32
CA GLY A 49 -21.48 -14.56 -5.69
C GLY A 49 -21.65 -13.52 -6.81
N GLY A 50 -21.67 -12.23 -6.46
CA GLY A 50 -21.95 -11.11 -7.37
C GLY A 50 -20.73 -10.28 -7.80
N LEU A 51 -19.50 -10.66 -7.40
CA LEU A 51 -18.31 -9.94 -7.84
C LEU A 51 -18.01 -10.23 -9.31
N ASP A 52 -18.15 -9.21 -10.16
CA ASP A 52 -17.83 -9.33 -11.58
C ASP A 52 -16.31 -9.25 -11.86
N PRO A 53 -15.83 -9.85 -12.97
CA PRO A 53 -14.40 -9.86 -13.30
C PRO A 53 -13.78 -8.48 -13.52
N VAL A 54 -14.55 -7.47 -13.93
CA VAL A 54 -14.07 -6.12 -14.20
C VAL A 54 -13.74 -5.43 -12.87
N THR A 55 -14.68 -5.44 -11.92
CA THR A 55 -14.49 -4.89 -10.57
C THR A 55 -13.37 -5.63 -9.83
N ALA A 56 -13.29 -6.96 -9.95
CA ALA A 56 -12.17 -7.74 -9.41
C ALA A 56 -10.81 -7.28 -9.99
N SER A 57 -10.76 -6.98 -11.29
CA SER A 57 -9.55 -6.45 -11.95
C SER A 57 -9.18 -5.05 -11.45
N MET A 58 -10.18 -4.18 -11.19
CA MET A 58 -9.98 -2.87 -10.55
C MET A 58 -9.34 -3.02 -9.16
N ALA A 59 -9.89 -3.92 -8.34
CA ALA A 59 -9.35 -4.20 -7.01
C ALA A 59 -7.90 -4.70 -7.07
N LYS A 60 -7.62 -5.69 -7.94
CA LYS A 60 -6.28 -6.29 -8.04
C LYS A 60 -5.22 -5.27 -8.44
N TYR A 61 -5.47 -4.47 -9.47
CA TYR A 61 -4.44 -3.52 -9.93
C TYR A 61 -4.26 -2.40 -8.91
N TRP A 62 -5.35 -1.80 -8.44
CA TRP A 62 -5.27 -0.57 -7.66
C TRP A 62 -4.70 -0.83 -6.27
N LEU A 63 -5.12 -1.92 -5.61
CA LEU A 63 -4.63 -2.27 -4.28
C LEU A 63 -3.15 -2.68 -4.32
N SER A 64 -2.68 -3.33 -5.39
CA SER A 64 -1.28 -3.71 -5.51
C SER A 64 -0.37 -2.51 -5.85
N ASP A 65 -0.85 -1.54 -6.63
CA ASP A 65 -0.15 -0.25 -6.83
C ASP A 65 -0.11 0.55 -5.52
N LEU A 66 -1.23 0.63 -4.79
CA LEU A 66 -1.29 1.31 -3.50
C LEU A 66 -0.34 0.67 -2.47
N GLN A 67 -0.31 -0.66 -2.37
CA GLN A 67 0.61 -1.36 -1.47
C GLN A 67 2.07 -0.98 -1.76
N GLY A 68 2.45 -0.94 -3.04
CA GLY A 68 3.79 -0.51 -3.45
C GLY A 68 4.12 0.90 -2.95
N LYS A 69 3.22 1.86 -3.18
CA LYS A 69 3.37 3.25 -2.72
C LYS A 69 3.48 3.35 -1.19
N VAL A 70 2.56 2.71 -0.46
CA VAL A 70 2.52 2.79 1.01
C VAL A 70 3.80 2.24 1.62
N VAL A 71 4.30 1.12 1.11
CA VAL A 71 5.50 0.48 1.67
C VAL A 71 6.76 1.28 1.32
N ASP A 72 6.85 1.84 0.11
CA ASP A 72 7.96 2.71 -0.31
C ASP A 72 8.09 3.95 0.59
N GLU A 73 7.00 4.67 0.79
CA GLU A 73 6.95 5.85 1.67
C GLU A 73 7.22 5.49 3.14
N CYS A 74 6.74 4.34 3.58
CA CYS A 74 7.07 3.84 4.91
C CYS A 74 8.56 3.48 5.05
N LEU A 75 9.19 2.91 4.03
CA LEU A 75 10.62 2.62 4.01
C LEU A 75 11.41 3.92 4.12
N GLN A 76 11.02 4.95 3.35
CA GLN A 76 11.65 6.27 3.40
C GLN A 76 11.65 6.87 4.83
N LEU A 77 10.57 6.68 5.59
CA LEU A 77 10.48 7.12 6.99
C LEU A 77 11.41 6.36 7.95
N HIS A 78 11.88 5.17 7.58
CA HIS A 78 12.92 4.45 8.35
C HIS A 78 14.34 4.92 8.01
N GLY A 79 14.53 5.69 6.93
CA GLY A 79 15.84 6.09 6.44
C GLY A 79 16.69 4.87 6.06
N GLY A 80 18.00 4.91 6.34
CA GLY A 80 18.91 3.80 6.03
C GLY A 80 18.52 2.46 6.70
N TYR A 81 17.89 2.50 7.88
CA TYR A 81 17.37 1.29 8.54
C TYR A 81 16.24 0.62 7.76
N GLY A 82 15.56 1.35 6.88
CA GLY A 82 14.57 0.77 5.98
C GLY A 82 15.13 -0.27 5.00
N TYR A 83 16.45 -0.31 4.81
CA TYR A 83 17.15 -1.31 3.98
C TYR A 83 17.75 -2.48 4.79
N MET A 84 17.75 -2.39 6.11
CA MET A 84 18.33 -3.40 7.00
C MET A 84 17.30 -4.51 7.26
N ASN A 85 17.68 -5.77 7.07
CA ASN A 85 16.75 -6.92 7.11
C ASN A 85 16.18 -7.20 8.52
N GLU A 86 16.79 -6.61 9.55
CA GLU A 86 16.32 -6.61 10.94
C GLU A 86 15.01 -5.81 11.09
N TYR A 87 14.76 -4.85 10.19
CA TYR A 87 13.50 -4.10 10.15
C TYR A 87 12.55 -4.73 9.14
N PRO A 88 11.32 -5.12 9.56
CA PRO A 88 10.35 -5.80 8.68
C PRO A 88 10.05 -5.06 7.38
N ILE A 89 10.15 -3.72 7.38
CA ILE A 89 9.85 -2.89 6.21
C ILE A 89 10.73 -3.21 4.99
N ALA A 90 11.99 -3.61 5.20
CA ALA A 90 12.91 -3.97 4.13
C ALA A 90 12.41 -5.19 3.34
N ARG A 91 11.85 -6.18 4.04
CA ARG A 91 11.23 -7.36 3.43
C ARG A 91 9.92 -6.99 2.74
N MET A 92 9.05 -6.26 3.46
CA MET A 92 7.75 -5.83 2.91
C MET A 92 7.90 -5.06 1.60
N PHE A 93 8.94 -4.23 1.47
CA PHE A 93 9.22 -3.49 0.23
C PHE A 93 9.52 -4.40 -0.95
N ARG A 94 10.36 -5.42 -0.75
CA ARG A 94 10.66 -6.41 -1.78
C ARG A 94 9.42 -7.25 -2.13
N ASP A 95 8.67 -7.68 -1.12
CA ASP A 95 7.46 -8.50 -1.29
C ASP A 95 6.34 -7.73 -2.00
N ALA A 96 6.23 -6.41 -1.79
CA ALA A 96 5.25 -5.57 -2.46
C ALA A 96 5.51 -5.47 -3.99
N ARG A 97 6.76 -5.62 -4.44
CA ARG A 97 7.11 -5.45 -5.85
C ARG A 97 6.46 -6.48 -6.76
N VAL A 98 6.38 -7.74 -6.32
CA VAL A 98 5.86 -8.84 -7.14
C VAL A 98 4.34 -8.80 -7.32
N GLN A 99 3.63 -8.10 -6.41
CA GLN A 99 2.15 -8.01 -6.40
C GLN A 99 1.58 -7.42 -7.71
N ARG A 100 2.34 -6.52 -8.34
CA ARG A 100 1.99 -5.88 -9.62
C ARG A 100 2.23 -6.78 -10.84
N ILE A 101 2.84 -7.95 -10.65
CA ILE A 101 3.29 -8.85 -11.73
C ILE A 101 2.46 -10.14 -11.76
N TYR A 102 2.45 -10.89 -10.65
CA TYR A 102 1.85 -12.22 -10.63
C TYR A 102 0.31 -12.18 -10.60
N GLY A 103 -0.35 -13.31 -10.90
CA GLY A 103 -1.82 -13.35 -10.99
C GLY A 103 -2.41 -12.43 -12.08
N GLY A 104 -1.59 -12.08 -13.07
CA GLY A 104 -1.87 -11.09 -14.12
C GLY A 104 -1.29 -9.71 -13.78
N THR A 105 -0.50 -9.12 -14.68
CA THR A 105 0.11 -7.81 -14.44
C THR A 105 -0.93 -6.71 -14.30
N ASN A 106 -0.55 -5.57 -13.71
CA ASN A 106 -1.46 -4.43 -13.60
C ASN A 106 -1.89 -3.89 -14.97
N GLU A 107 -1.05 -4.03 -16.00
CA GLU A 107 -1.39 -3.68 -17.38
C GLU A 107 -2.46 -4.62 -17.96
N ILE A 108 -2.40 -5.91 -17.65
CA ILE A 108 -3.45 -6.87 -18.03
C ILE A 108 -4.77 -6.52 -17.31
N MET A 109 -4.73 -6.20 -16.02
CA MET A 109 -5.94 -5.76 -15.31
C MET A 109 -6.55 -4.50 -15.94
N LYS A 110 -5.72 -3.50 -16.27
CA LYS A 110 -6.15 -2.28 -16.97
C LYS A 110 -6.72 -2.58 -18.35
N LEU A 111 -6.16 -3.55 -19.09
CA LEU A 111 -6.72 -4.01 -20.36
C LEU A 111 -8.10 -4.64 -20.20
N LEU A 112 -8.32 -5.46 -19.17
CA LEU A 112 -9.63 -6.07 -18.89
C LEU A 112 -10.68 -5.00 -18.55
N ILE A 113 -10.31 -4.00 -17.75
CA ILE A 113 -11.18 -2.86 -17.44
C ILE A 113 -11.49 -2.04 -18.69
N GLY A 114 -10.48 -1.77 -19.52
CA GLY A 114 -10.65 -1.02 -20.76
C GLY A 114 -11.58 -1.69 -21.77
N ARG A 115 -11.65 -3.04 -21.78
CA ARG A 115 -12.54 -3.79 -22.67
C ARG A 115 -14.03 -3.72 -22.29
N SER A 116 -14.34 -3.31 -21.06
CA SER A 116 -15.73 -3.18 -20.60
C SER A 116 -16.29 -1.76 -20.71
N LEU A 117 -15.48 -0.82 -21.20
CA LEU A 117 -15.90 0.56 -21.50
C LEU A 117 -16.37 0.66 -22.95
#